data_AF-A0A846A358-F1
#
_entry.id   AF-A0A846A358-F1
#
_cell.length_a   1.000
_cell.length_b   1.000
_cell.length_c   1.000
_cell.angle_alpha   90.00
_cell.angle_beta   90.00
_cell.angle_gamma   90.00
#
_symmetry.space_group_name_H-M   'P 1'
#
loop_
_entity.id
_entity.type
_entity.pdbx_description
1 polymer ?
#
loop_
_entity_poly.entity_id
_entity_poly.type
_entity_poly.pdbx_seq_one_letter_code
_entity_poly.pdbx_strand_id
1 'polypeptide(L)' 'MRSLKYEAKRQQILESMTHLVEIDLLRDGEPLPVSNSSNPSHYRILVSRSNTRPTADLYLFNLSDRI' A
#
# COMPACT_ATOMS: atom_id res chain seq x y z
N MET A 1 -14.85 -2.95 1.63
CA MET A 1 -15.15 -3.06 0.18
C MET A 1 -14.10 -2.28 -0.59
N ARG A 2 -13.47 -2.86 -1.61
CA ARG A 2 -12.47 -2.18 -2.45
C ARG A 2 -13.13 -1.09 -3.29
N SER A 3 -12.48 0.05 -3.44
CA SER A 3 -12.97 1.16 -4.26
C SER A 3 -12.37 1.08 -5.66
N LEU A 4 -13.19 0.76 -6.66
CA LEU A 4 -12.75 0.67 -8.07
C LEU A 4 -12.13 1.98 -8.57
N LYS A 5 -12.67 3.12 -8.13
CA LYS A 5 -12.12 4.44 -8.44
C LYS A 5 -10.71 4.64 -7.87
N TYR A 6 -10.48 4.16 -6.65
CA TYR A 6 -9.18 4.23 -6.01
C TYR A 6 -8.16 3.37 -6.74
N GLU A 7 -8.50 2.11 -7.02
CA GLU A 7 -7.60 1.17 -7.72
C GLU A 7 -7.21 1.68 -9.11
N ALA A 8 -8.16 2.22 -9.87
CA ALA A 8 -7.89 2.82 -11.17
C ALA A 8 -6.90 3.99 -11.06
N LYS A 9 -7.09 4.88 -10.08
CA LYS A 9 -6.18 6.02 -9.87
C LYS A 9 -4.79 5.56 -9.43
N ARG A 10 -4.73 4.56 -8.54
CA ARG A 10 -3.48 3.96 -8.08
C ARG A 10 -2.69 3.38 -9.25
N GLN A 11 -3.35 2.64 -10.13
CA GLN A 11 -2.73 2.06 -11.32
C GLN A 11 -2.15 3.14 -12.25
N GLN A 12 -2.91 4.21 -12.52
CA GLN A 12 -2.41 5.35 -13.30
C GLN A 12 -1.14 5.99 -12.72
N ILE A 13 -1.04 6.08 -11.39
CA ILE A 13 0.16 6.62 -10.72
C ILE A 13 1.34 5.65 -10.87
N LEU A 14 1.11 4.36 -10.67
CA LEU A 14 2.12 3.31 -10.79
C LEU A 14 2.69 3.20 -12.22
N GLU A 15 1.88 3.51 -13.23
CA GLU A 15 2.28 3.57 -14.65
C GLU A 15 3.02 4.87 -15.04
N SER A 16 3.03 5.88 -14.18
CA SER A 16 3.71 7.15 -14.43
C SER A 16 5.09 7.23 -13.76
N MET A 17 5.91 8.22 -14.09
CA MET A 17 7.19 8.47 -13.40
C MET A 17 7.05 9.11 -12.00
N THR A 18 5.83 9.23 -11.48
CA THR A 18 5.53 9.79 -10.16
C THR A 18 5.93 8.82 -9.04
N HIS A 19 6.56 9.30 -7.97
CA HIS A 19 6.76 8.51 -6.75
C HIS A 19 5.43 8.37 -5.98
N LEU A 20 5.12 7.17 -5.50
CA LEU A 20 3.91 6.88 -4.73
C LEU A 20 4.28 6.54 -3.29
N VAL A 21 3.61 7.20 -2.34
CA VAL A 21 3.55 6.79 -0.94
C VAL A 21 2.08 6.53 -0.61
N GLU A 22 1.76 5.28 -0.29
CA GLU A 22 0.42 4.83 0.08
C GLU A 22 0.43 4.44 1.56
N ILE A 23 -0.53 4.95 2.34
CA ILE A 23 -0.66 4.70 3.78
C ILE A 23 -2.03 4.07 4.01
N ASP A 24 -2.03 2.79 4.33
CA ASP A 24 -3.24 2.03 4.63
C ASP A 24 -3.49 2.03 6.14
N LEU A 25 -4.58 2.67 6.55
CA LEU A 25 -5.04 2.72 7.94
C LEU A 25 -6.21 1.77 8.22
N LEU A 26 -6.39 0.77 7.35
CA LEU A 26 -7.53 -0.14 7.37
C LEU A 26 -7.36 -1.19 8.47
N ARG A 27 -8.09 -1.02 9.59
CA ARG A 27 -8.12 -2.02 10.68
C ARG A 27 -8.87 -3.31 10.30
N ASP A 28 -10.01 -3.19 9.61
CA ASP A 28 -10.91 -4.31 9.21
C ASP A 28 -11.10 -4.41 7.68
N GLY A 29 -10.28 -3.70 6.90
CA GLY A 29 -10.33 -3.72 5.44
C GLY A 29 -9.24 -4.62 4.86
N GLU A 30 -9.57 -5.36 3.81
CA GLU A 30 -8.58 -6.13 3.06
C GLU A 30 -7.56 -5.19 2.40
N PRO A 31 -6.27 -5.28 2.76
CA PRO A 31 -5.25 -4.48 2.12
C PRO A 31 -5.13 -4.84 0.64
N LEU A 32 -4.60 -3.91 -0.16
CA LEU A 32 -4.27 -4.22 -1.54
C LEU A 32 -3.18 -5.30 -1.59
N PRO A 33 -3.23 -6.21 -2.57
CA PRO A 33 -2.28 -7.30 -2.64
C PRO A 33 -0.93 -6.70 -3.05
N VAL A 34 0.08 -6.93 -2.21
CA VAL A 34 1.47 -6.66 -2.52
C VAL A 34 2.16 -8.01 -2.65
N SER A 35 2.78 -8.28 -3.80
CA SER A 35 3.52 -9.52 -4.01
C SER A 35 4.57 -9.70 -2.92
N ASN A 36 4.66 -10.90 -2.35
CA ASN A 36 5.63 -11.29 -1.32
C ASN A 36 5.44 -10.65 0.07
N SER A 37 4.28 -10.06 0.39
CA SER A 37 3.99 -9.69 1.79
C SER A 37 3.42 -10.90 2.55
N SER A 38 4.25 -11.60 3.33
CA SER A 38 3.82 -12.76 4.13
C SER A 38 3.35 -12.38 5.54
N ASN A 39 3.67 -11.18 6.03
CA ASN A 39 3.42 -10.81 7.42
C ASN A 39 2.09 -10.03 7.57
N PRO A 40 1.15 -10.51 8.41
CA PRO A 40 -0.07 -9.78 8.72
C PRO A 40 0.24 -8.53 9.56
N SER A 41 -0.45 -7.44 9.27
CA SER A 41 -0.40 -6.17 10.02
C SER A 41 -1.65 -5.36 9.74
N HIS A 42 -2.10 -4.59 10.74
CA HIS A 42 -3.27 -3.70 10.61
C HIS A 42 -2.94 -2.41 9.85
N TYR A 43 -1.67 -2.01 9.80
CA TYR A 43 -1.25 -0.76 9.19
C TYR A 43 -0.03 -0.96 8.30
N ARG A 44 -0.01 -0.23 7.18
CA ARG A 44 1.00 -0.41 6.14
C ARG A 44 1.37 0.92 5.50
N ILE A 45 2.66 1.07 5.19
CA ILE A 45 3.15 2.14 4.31
C ILE A 45 3.85 1.48 3.13
N LEU A 46 3.38 1.75 1.92
CA LEU A 46 4.03 1.33 0.68
C LEU A 46 4.72 2.53 0.04
N VAL A 47 6.02 2.42 -0.18
CA VAL A 47 6.82 3.43 -0.88
C VAL A 47 7.27 2.85 -2.23
N SER A 48 6.64 3.30 -3.31
CA SER A 48 6.98 2.89 -4.68
C SER A 48 7.65 4.03 -5.44
N ARG A 49 8.97 3.96 -5.55
CA ARG A 49 9.77 4.93 -6.31
C ARG A 49 9.75 4.54 -7.78
N SER A 50 9.39 5.47 -8.67
CA SER A 50 9.32 5.20 -10.12
C SER A 50 10.59 4.59 -10.70
N ASN A 51 11.76 5.00 -10.23
CA ASN A 51 13.05 4.49 -10.68
C ASN A 51 13.44 3.10 -10.15
N THR A 52 12.70 2.53 -9.19
CA THR A 52 12.96 1.19 -8.64
C THR A 52 11.88 0.18 -9.01
N ARG A 53 10.83 0.59 -9.72
CA ARG A 53 9.74 -0.32 -10.11
C ARG A 53 10.27 -1.49 -10.96
N PRO A 54 9.73 -2.70 -10.78
CA PRO A 54 8.47 -3.02 -10.08
C PRO A 54 8.59 -3.23 -8.56
N THR A 55 9.75 -2.95 -7.93
CA THR A 55 9.91 -3.11 -6.48
C THR A 55 9.42 -1.88 -5.71
N ALA A 56 9.04 -2.11 -4.45
CA ALA A 56 8.59 -1.08 -3.52
C ALA A 56 8.97 -1.49 -2.09
N ASP A 57 9.20 -0.51 -1.24
CA ASP A 57 9.44 -0.74 0.19
C ASP A 57 8.09 -0.85 0.90
N LEU A 58 7.91 -1.91 1.69
CA LEU A 58 6.70 -2.15 2.47
C LEU A 58 7.01 -2.13 3.96
N TYR A 59 6.55 -1.09 4.64
CA TYR A 59 6.66 -0.95 6.08
C TYR A 59 5.37 -1.44 6.73
N LEU A 60 5.47 -2.55 7.45
CA LEU A 60 4.36 -3.15 8.18
C LEU A 60 4.44 -2.72 9.65
N PHE A 61 3.34 -2.24 10.22
CA PHE A 61 3.32 -1.83 11.61
C PHE A 61 1.96 -2.09 12.28
N ASN A 62 1.99 -2.13 13.61
CA ASN A 62 0.80 -2.20 14.45
C ASN A 62 0.91 -1.10 15.52
N LEU A 63 -0.22 -0.54 15.92
CA LEU A 63 -0.25 0.39 17.05
C LEU A 63 -0.29 -0.39 18.36
N SER A 64 0.50 0.02 19.33
CA SER A 64 0.54 -0.59 20.66
C SER A 64 -0.77 -0.39 21.43
N ASP A 65 -1.39 0.79 21.27
CA ASP A 65 -2.66 1.13 21.88
C ASP A 65 -3.82 0.98 20.90
N ARG A 66 -4.87 0.29 21.35
CA ARG A 66 -6.15 0.23 20.65
C ARG A 66 -6.93 1.50 20.99
N ILE A 67 -6.96 2.44 20.05
CA ILE A 67 -7.86 3.61 20.07
C ILE A 67 -9.29 3.16 19.80
#